data_AF-A0A9P5UM71-F1
#
_entry.id   AF-A0A9P5UM71-F1
#
_cell.length_a   1.000
_cell.length_b   1.000
_cell.length_c   1.000
_cell.angle_alpha   90.00
_cell.angle_beta   90.00
_cell.angle_gamma   90.00
#
_symmetry.space_group_name_H-M   'P 1'
#
loop_
_entity.id
_entity.type
_entity.pdbx_description
1 polymer ?
#
loop_
_entity_poly.entity_id
_entity_poly.type
_entity_poly.pdbx_seq_one_letter_code
_entity_poly.pdbx_strand_id
1 'polypeptide(L)'
;MKVYAYSLVAGAIALTATALAKPSFYRRAVDQASVIGCFGAAIVRGTMTPDCQTAVKTDVGIIQTVSFLDLNINMVTPDPNVMVVSSTGVFVDLVASPYGFPGPLMDSSQDVTIDDGGVDIAQFITPVSKTTVNANRVSTVIGDSVLTILPGKSAQFVAFMVKLLTQVSVEFRLKGYVNSTISYTDFLGTSRTLDINYIGYSSPIALRGFNSFPTVTFVSQDDLVKDEMGQYILTVTVNIVNPSQLVLNMGDISFNAVNKEGKAMGVVTFKGLKLVMGDNIVVATVVLPQGAYDVLTVNGATITFAGFTGSSTNPILAESMKDLKVDVEVPKLESISNPAPPLN
;
A
#
# COMPACT_ATOMS: atom_id res chain seq x y z
N MET A 1 57.35 -45.18 -11.84
CA MET A 1 58.22 -44.09 -11.35
C MET A 1 57.47 -42.77 -11.50
N LYS A 2 57.37 -42.00 -10.40
CA LYS A 2 57.39 -40.52 -10.25
C LYS A 2 57.31 -39.68 -11.56
N VAL A 3 56.59 -38.55 -11.74
CA VAL A 3 56.12 -37.46 -10.84
C VAL A 3 55.37 -36.39 -11.71
N TYR A 4 54.23 -35.83 -11.24
CA TYR A 4 53.64 -34.44 -11.31
C TYR A 4 53.53 -33.64 -12.66
N ALA A 5 52.63 -32.67 -12.93
CA ALA A 5 51.43 -32.07 -12.31
C ALA A 5 50.78 -31.00 -13.26
N TYR A 6 49.58 -30.49 -12.87
CA TYR A 6 48.80 -29.31 -13.37
C TYR A 6 48.14 -29.44 -14.77
N SER A 7 46.91 -29.00 -15.05
CA SER A 7 46.15 -27.83 -14.57
C SER A 7 44.61 -27.96 -14.76
N LEU A 8 43.88 -27.25 -13.89
CA LEU A 8 42.47 -26.85 -13.99
C LEU A 8 42.22 -25.97 -15.23
N VAL A 9 41.12 -26.19 -15.96
CA VAL A 9 40.36 -25.09 -16.59
C VAL A 9 38.86 -25.38 -16.48
N ALA A 10 38.19 -24.56 -15.67
CA ALA A 10 36.75 -24.42 -15.61
C ALA A 10 36.28 -23.58 -16.80
N GLY A 11 35.32 -24.09 -17.56
CA GLY A 11 34.60 -23.32 -18.58
C GLY A 11 33.37 -22.66 -17.96
N ALA A 12 33.51 -21.40 -17.55
CA ALA A 12 32.37 -20.55 -17.19
C ALA A 12 31.82 -19.88 -18.46
N ILE A 13 30.56 -20.16 -18.78
CA ILE A 13 29.79 -19.43 -19.80
C ILE A 13 29.42 -18.07 -19.20
N ALA A 14 30.01 -17.01 -19.73
CA ALA A 14 29.66 -15.64 -19.38
C ALA A 14 28.33 -15.26 -20.06
N LEU A 15 27.25 -15.23 -19.28
CA LEU A 15 26.04 -14.48 -19.63
C LEU A 15 26.28 -13.02 -19.25
N THR A 16 26.61 -12.19 -20.24
CA THR A 16 26.62 -10.74 -20.10
C THR A 16 25.18 -10.21 -20.05
N ALA A 17 24.54 -10.35 -18.90
CA ALA A 17 23.44 -9.47 -18.54
C ALA A 17 24.05 -8.14 -18.13
N THR A 18 24.00 -7.13 -18.99
CA THR A 18 24.19 -5.74 -18.59
C THR A 18 22.98 -5.32 -17.75
N ALA A 19 22.87 -5.86 -16.54
CA ALA A 19 22.07 -5.23 -15.51
C ALA A 19 22.74 -3.89 -15.22
N LEU A 20 22.10 -2.80 -15.62
CA LEU A 20 22.42 -1.48 -15.10
C LEU A 20 22.29 -1.59 -13.58
N ALA A 21 23.42 -1.76 -12.89
CA ALA A 21 23.44 -1.87 -11.44
C ALA A 21 22.87 -0.56 -10.88
N LYS A 22 21.66 -0.61 -10.32
CA LYS A 22 21.08 0.51 -9.58
C LYS A 22 22.09 0.88 -8.48
N PRO A 23 22.60 2.13 -8.41
CA PRO A 23 23.58 2.52 -7.42
C PRO A 23 23.03 2.28 -6.00
N SER A 24 23.88 1.78 -5.11
CA SER A 24 23.49 1.46 -3.73
C SER A 24 23.14 2.74 -2.95
N PHE A 25 21.88 2.91 -2.58
CA PHE A 25 21.34 4.06 -1.83
C PHE A 25 21.78 4.16 -0.36
N TYR A 26 22.70 3.31 0.11
CA TYR A 26 23.04 3.20 1.54
C TYR A 26 23.96 4.30 2.09
N ARG A 27 24.46 5.21 1.24
CA ARG A 27 25.28 6.35 1.70
C ARG A 27 24.65 7.65 1.24
N ARG A 28 24.10 8.41 2.20
CA ARG A 28 23.78 9.82 2.01
C ARG A 28 25.05 10.54 1.52
N ALA A 29 24.94 11.33 0.46
CA ALA A 29 26.06 12.14 0.02
C ALA A 29 26.48 13.08 1.16
N VAL A 30 27.75 13.02 1.53
CA VAL A 30 28.30 13.74 2.69
C VAL A 30 28.42 15.26 2.41
N ASP A 31 28.24 15.69 1.16
CA ASP A 31 28.36 17.09 0.76
C ASP A 31 27.07 17.65 0.11
N GLN A 32 26.12 18.03 0.96
CA GLN A 32 24.90 18.74 0.54
C GLN A 32 25.21 20.08 -0.15
N ALA A 33 26.33 20.73 0.21
CA ALA A 33 26.72 22.01 -0.36
C ALA A 33 27.11 21.87 -1.83
N SER A 34 27.81 20.79 -2.20
CA SER A 34 28.11 20.48 -3.61
C SER A 34 26.83 20.30 -4.44
N VAL A 35 25.80 19.66 -3.89
CA VAL A 35 24.53 19.44 -4.59
C VAL A 35 23.77 20.76 -4.77
N ILE A 36 23.67 21.58 -3.72
CA ILE A 36 23.04 22.90 -3.79
C ILE A 36 23.79 23.79 -4.79
N GLY A 37 25.11 23.76 -4.77
CA GLY A 37 25.96 24.46 -5.76
C GLY A 37 25.68 24.00 -7.19
N CYS A 38 25.43 22.70 -7.39
CA CYS A 38 25.03 22.14 -8.67
C CYS A 38 23.69 22.68 -9.18
N PHE A 39 22.67 22.79 -8.33
CA PHE A 39 21.40 23.42 -8.71
C PHE A 39 21.58 24.89 -9.07
N GLY A 40 22.33 25.65 -8.26
CA GLY A 40 22.64 27.06 -8.54
C GLY A 40 23.36 27.24 -9.87
N ALA A 41 24.39 26.44 -10.13
CA ALA A 41 25.13 26.47 -11.40
C ALA A 41 24.24 26.08 -12.59
N ALA A 42 23.33 25.10 -12.42
CA ALA A 42 22.44 24.67 -13.47
C ALA A 42 21.42 25.75 -13.86
N ILE A 43 20.92 26.53 -12.89
CA ILE A 43 20.03 27.67 -13.15
C ILE A 43 20.75 28.76 -13.95
N VAL A 44 21.98 29.09 -13.56
CA VAL A 44 22.78 30.11 -14.26
C VAL A 44 23.12 29.66 -15.68
N ARG A 45 23.42 28.37 -15.88
CA ARG A 45 23.83 27.81 -17.18
C ARG A 45 22.66 27.31 -18.04
N GLY A 46 21.47 27.18 -17.47
CA GLY A 46 20.32 26.50 -18.07
C GLY A 46 20.49 25.00 -18.31
N THR A 47 21.58 24.38 -17.83
CA THR A 47 21.87 22.95 -18.00
C THR A 47 22.71 22.42 -16.84
N MET A 48 22.51 21.15 -16.47
CA MET A 48 23.28 20.51 -15.40
C MET A 48 24.52 19.80 -15.96
N THR A 49 25.68 20.04 -15.35
CA THR A 49 26.93 19.39 -15.77
C THR A 49 26.93 17.87 -15.48
N PRO A 50 27.74 17.06 -16.17
CA PRO A 50 27.83 15.62 -15.91
C PRO A 50 28.19 15.26 -14.46
N ASP A 51 29.09 16.03 -13.84
CA ASP A 51 29.46 15.85 -12.43
C ASP A 51 28.27 16.10 -11.50
N CYS A 52 27.51 17.17 -11.77
CA CYS A 52 26.30 17.49 -11.04
C CYS A 52 25.20 16.44 -11.24
N GLN A 53 25.04 15.91 -12.45
CA GLN A 53 24.15 14.78 -12.73
C GLN A 53 24.52 13.52 -11.94
N THR A 54 25.81 13.30 -11.72
CA THR A 54 26.27 12.16 -10.91
C THR A 54 26.02 12.40 -9.42
N ALA A 55 26.24 13.63 -8.94
CA ALA A 55 26.01 14.01 -7.55
C ALA A 55 24.52 13.89 -7.15
N VAL A 56 23.59 14.38 -7.98
CA VAL A 56 22.15 14.35 -7.65
C VAL A 56 21.54 12.94 -7.68
N LYS A 57 22.20 11.95 -8.31
CA LYS A 57 21.75 10.55 -8.35
C LYS A 57 21.87 9.81 -7.03
N THR A 58 22.70 10.33 -6.12
CA THR A 58 22.82 9.80 -4.76
C THR A 58 21.72 10.37 -3.87
N ASP A 59 21.40 9.74 -2.74
CA ASP A 59 20.51 10.37 -1.77
C ASP A 59 21.21 11.61 -1.20
N VAL A 60 20.75 12.76 -1.67
CA VAL A 60 21.29 14.08 -1.30
C VAL A 60 20.77 14.57 0.05
N GLY A 61 19.82 13.84 0.67
CA GLY A 61 19.24 14.19 1.96
C GLY A 61 18.46 15.51 1.96
N ILE A 62 18.03 15.98 0.79
CA ILE A 62 17.17 17.16 0.65
C ILE A 62 15.77 16.85 1.16
N ILE A 63 15.27 15.64 0.94
CA ILE A 63 13.98 15.18 1.46
C ILE A 63 14.16 14.77 2.92
N GLN A 64 13.48 15.45 3.84
CA GLN A 64 13.48 15.13 5.27
C GLN A 64 12.40 14.09 5.57
N THR A 65 11.15 14.42 5.26
CA THR A 65 9.98 13.58 5.53
C THR A 65 9.07 13.52 4.32
N VAL A 66 8.48 12.35 4.11
CA VAL A 66 7.38 12.15 3.16
C VAL A 66 6.17 11.71 3.97
N SER A 67 5.02 12.31 3.67
CA SER A 67 3.75 11.96 4.29
C SER A 67 2.65 11.91 3.23
N PHE A 68 1.65 11.08 3.51
CA PHE A 68 0.48 10.89 2.66
C PHE A 68 -0.74 11.47 3.35
N LEU A 69 -1.58 12.18 2.59
CA LEU A 69 -2.93 12.52 3.02
C LEU A 69 -3.78 11.24 3.09
N ASP A 70 -3.72 10.47 2.00
CA ASP A 70 -4.30 9.14 1.86
C ASP A 70 -3.40 8.26 0.98
N LEU A 71 -3.61 6.95 1.02
CA LEU A 71 -3.03 6.01 0.08
C LEU A 71 -4.09 4.99 -0.33
N ASN A 72 -4.46 5.00 -1.60
CA ASN A 72 -5.35 4.03 -2.20
C ASN A 72 -4.53 2.84 -2.72
N ILE A 73 -4.94 1.63 -2.36
CA ILE A 73 -4.35 0.37 -2.82
C ILE A 73 -5.49 -0.47 -3.39
N ASN A 74 -5.40 -0.79 -4.68
CA ASN A 74 -6.34 -1.65 -5.37
C ASN A 74 -5.69 -3.00 -5.68
N MET A 75 -6.14 -4.03 -4.95
CA MET A 75 -5.65 -5.41 -5.06
C MET A 75 -6.49 -6.27 -6.02
N VAL A 76 -7.51 -5.68 -6.64
CA VAL A 76 -8.38 -6.35 -7.62
C VAL A 76 -7.75 -6.23 -8.99
N THR A 77 -6.76 -7.08 -9.24
CA THR A 77 -5.98 -7.14 -10.48
C THR A 77 -5.86 -8.59 -10.98
N PRO A 78 -5.65 -8.83 -12.29
CA PRO A 78 -5.47 -10.18 -12.80
C PRO A 78 -4.17 -10.87 -12.33
N ASP A 79 -3.10 -10.10 -12.12
CA ASP A 79 -1.82 -10.60 -11.62
C ASP A 79 -1.70 -10.30 -10.12
N PRO A 80 -1.58 -11.33 -9.26
CA PRO A 80 -1.51 -11.14 -7.81
C PRO A 80 -0.24 -10.43 -7.33
N ASN A 81 0.81 -10.35 -8.14
CA ASN A 81 2.03 -9.59 -7.82
C ASN A 81 1.96 -8.13 -8.26
N VAL A 82 0.82 -7.71 -8.83
CA VAL A 82 0.60 -6.36 -9.32
C VAL A 82 -0.61 -5.76 -8.63
N MET A 83 -0.51 -4.51 -8.21
CA MET A 83 -1.63 -3.73 -7.68
C MET A 83 -1.58 -2.30 -8.21
N VAL A 84 -2.66 -1.55 -8.06
CA VAL A 84 -2.68 -0.13 -8.41
C VAL A 84 -2.63 0.69 -7.14
N VAL A 85 -1.72 1.66 -7.08
CA VAL A 85 -1.62 2.62 -5.99
C VAL A 85 -1.88 4.04 -6.47
N SER A 86 -2.57 4.83 -5.64
CA SER A 86 -2.78 6.26 -5.88
C SER A 86 -2.89 7.03 -4.57
N SER A 87 -2.72 8.35 -4.62
CA SER A 87 -2.84 9.24 -3.47
C SER A 87 -3.32 10.61 -3.92
N THR A 88 -4.29 11.18 -3.20
CA THR A 88 -4.79 12.54 -3.48
C THR A 88 -3.90 13.63 -2.88
N GLY A 89 -2.89 13.26 -2.08
CA GLY A 89 -1.98 14.20 -1.48
C GLY A 89 -0.72 13.53 -0.95
N VAL A 90 0.41 13.95 -1.49
CA VAL A 90 1.76 13.62 -1.00
C VAL A 90 2.44 14.90 -0.59
N PHE A 91 2.90 14.95 0.65
CA PHE A 91 3.64 16.09 1.18
C PHE A 91 5.08 15.69 1.45
N VAL A 92 6.00 16.43 0.87
CA VAL A 92 7.44 16.25 1.00
C VAL A 92 8.00 17.48 1.69
N ASP A 93 8.56 17.31 2.89
CA ASP A 93 9.29 18.37 3.56
C ASP A 93 10.76 18.34 3.13
N LEU A 94 11.22 19.46 2.61
CA LEU A 94 12.60 19.67 2.19
C LEU A 94 13.40 20.33 3.32
N VAL A 95 14.72 20.11 3.30
CA VAL A 95 15.65 20.85 4.15
C VAL A 95 15.46 22.35 3.92
N ALA A 96 15.31 23.10 5.02
CA ALA A 96 15.21 24.55 4.97
C ALA A 96 16.49 25.15 4.36
N SER A 97 16.36 25.76 3.19
CA SER A 97 17.43 26.56 2.57
C SER A 97 17.27 28.01 3.02
N PRO A 98 18.34 28.67 3.53
CA PRO A 98 18.29 30.10 3.86
C PRO A 98 18.01 30.98 2.63
N TYR A 99 18.20 30.43 1.42
CA TYR A 99 17.96 31.12 0.15
C TYR A 99 16.64 30.69 -0.52
N GLY A 100 15.81 29.87 0.16
CA GLY A 100 14.65 29.21 -0.44
C GLY A 100 15.05 28.12 -1.45
N PHE A 101 14.06 27.34 -1.89
CA PHE A 101 14.26 26.43 -3.02
C PHE A 101 14.18 27.24 -4.31
N PRO A 102 15.13 27.09 -5.24
CA PRO A 102 15.20 27.98 -6.39
C PRO A 102 14.12 27.65 -7.40
N GLY A 103 13.00 28.37 -7.31
CA GLY A 103 11.88 28.32 -8.25
C GLY A 103 10.80 27.30 -7.89
N PRO A 104 9.55 27.51 -8.38
CA PRO A 104 8.49 26.54 -8.21
C PRO A 104 8.82 25.27 -9.00
N LEU A 105 8.78 24.12 -8.32
CA LEU A 105 8.66 22.83 -8.97
C LEU A 105 7.33 22.83 -9.74
N MET A 106 7.37 22.55 -11.04
CA MET A 106 6.17 22.52 -11.87
C MET A 106 5.55 21.14 -11.91
N ASP A 107 6.37 20.16 -12.28
CA ASP A 107 5.94 18.78 -12.53
C ASP A 107 6.97 17.80 -11.95
N SER A 108 6.48 16.65 -11.49
CA SER A 108 7.34 15.56 -11.00
C SER A 108 6.84 14.18 -11.40
N SER A 109 7.75 13.26 -11.68
CA SER A 109 7.49 11.81 -11.74
C SER A 109 8.52 11.07 -10.89
N GLN A 110 8.13 9.94 -10.32
CA GLN A 110 8.94 9.24 -9.33
C GLN A 110 9.06 7.76 -9.70
N ASP A 111 10.27 7.21 -9.62
CA ASP A 111 10.53 5.77 -9.50
C ASP A 111 10.67 5.48 -8.00
N VAL A 112 9.71 4.75 -7.45
CA VAL A 112 9.58 4.50 -6.02
C VAL A 112 9.80 3.02 -5.74
N THR A 113 10.69 2.73 -4.82
CA THR A 113 10.91 1.41 -4.22
C THR A 113 10.50 1.45 -2.76
N ILE A 114 9.69 0.48 -2.35
CA ILE A 114 9.29 0.26 -0.96
C ILE A 114 10.32 -0.66 -0.29
N ASP A 115 10.90 -0.17 0.79
CA ASP A 115 11.89 -0.86 1.62
C ASP A 115 11.30 -1.09 3.02
N ASP A 116 11.12 -2.35 3.40
CA ASP A 116 10.66 -2.77 4.75
C ASP A 116 11.81 -3.46 5.46
N GLY A 117 12.31 -2.84 6.53
CA GLY A 117 13.42 -3.38 7.32
C GLY A 117 14.74 -3.53 6.56
N GLY A 118 15.02 -2.65 5.58
CA GLY A 118 16.24 -2.72 4.75
C GLY A 118 16.14 -3.71 3.58
N VAL A 119 14.95 -4.25 3.31
CA VAL A 119 14.69 -5.15 2.19
C VAL A 119 13.74 -4.49 1.22
N ASP A 120 14.15 -4.39 -0.04
CA ASP A 120 13.27 -3.96 -1.12
C ASP A 120 12.22 -5.02 -1.39
N ILE A 121 10.94 -4.63 -1.30
CA ILE A 121 9.80 -5.54 -1.42
C ILE A 121 8.91 -5.26 -2.64
N ALA A 122 8.80 -4.00 -3.06
CA ALA A 122 7.96 -3.61 -4.19
C ALA A 122 8.45 -2.31 -4.83
N GLN A 123 8.00 -2.03 -6.05
CA GLN A 123 8.29 -0.78 -6.75
C GLN A 123 7.08 -0.29 -7.55
N PHE A 124 6.98 1.03 -7.75
CA PHE A 124 6.01 1.65 -8.66
C PHE A 124 6.59 2.90 -9.29
N ILE A 125 6.08 3.27 -10.46
CA ILE A 125 6.44 4.51 -11.15
C ILE A 125 5.21 5.40 -11.21
N THR A 126 5.35 6.66 -10.78
CA THR A 126 4.24 7.61 -10.82
C THR A 126 4.14 8.28 -12.19
N PRO A 127 2.92 8.55 -12.70
CA PRO A 127 2.77 9.46 -13.82
C PRO A 127 3.28 10.85 -13.44
N VAL A 128 3.56 11.68 -14.45
CA VAL A 128 3.90 13.08 -14.24
C VAL A 128 2.72 13.80 -13.61
N SER A 129 2.94 14.43 -12.46
CA SER A 129 1.93 15.18 -11.73
C SER A 129 2.44 16.58 -11.40
N LYS A 130 1.51 17.54 -11.39
CA LYS A 130 1.81 18.91 -10.98
C LYS A 130 2.24 18.94 -9.53
N THR A 131 3.19 19.82 -9.23
CA THR A 131 3.69 20.07 -7.88
C THR A 131 3.38 21.49 -7.47
N THR A 132 3.15 21.69 -6.17
CA THR A 132 3.04 23.02 -5.56
C THR A 132 4.08 23.13 -4.47
N VAL A 133 4.75 24.28 -4.38
CA VAL A 133 5.78 24.53 -3.36
C VAL A 133 5.30 25.65 -2.45
N ASN A 134 5.21 25.37 -1.16
CA ASN A 134 4.92 26.35 -0.12
C ASN A 134 6.06 26.33 0.90
N ALA A 135 6.87 27.38 0.90
CA ALA A 135 8.12 27.46 1.66
C ALA A 135 9.03 26.24 1.40
N ASN A 136 9.22 25.37 2.39
CA ASN A 136 10.02 24.16 2.30
C ASN A 136 9.20 22.88 2.09
N ARG A 137 7.88 22.99 1.86
CA ARG A 137 7.00 21.85 1.63
C ARG A 137 6.56 21.78 0.16
N VAL A 138 6.79 20.63 -0.46
CA VAL A 138 6.27 20.29 -1.78
C VAL A 138 5.01 19.45 -1.59
N SER A 139 3.94 19.78 -2.30
CA SER A 139 2.72 19.00 -2.37
C SER A 139 2.46 18.52 -3.79
N THR A 140 2.08 17.26 -3.93
CA THR A 140 1.74 16.63 -5.21
C THR A 140 0.72 15.52 -5.01
N VAL A 141 0.39 14.81 -6.10
CA VAL A 141 -0.51 13.65 -6.09
C VAL A 141 0.18 12.46 -6.74
N ILE A 142 -0.27 11.26 -6.40
CA ILE A 142 0.08 10.02 -7.12
C ILE A 142 -1.15 9.61 -7.91
N GLY A 143 -1.10 9.76 -9.23
CA GLY A 143 -2.10 9.15 -10.12
C GLY A 143 -2.00 7.62 -10.09
N ASP A 144 -2.97 6.93 -10.68
CA ASP A 144 -2.98 5.46 -10.70
C ASP A 144 -1.68 4.90 -11.26
N SER A 145 -0.92 4.25 -10.36
CA SER A 145 0.43 3.77 -10.61
C SER A 145 0.48 2.27 -10.35
N VAL A 146 1.12 1.54 -11.26
CA VAL A 146 1.27 0.09 -11.12
C VAL A 146 2.37 -0.20 -10.11
N LEU A 147 1.99 -0.80 -8.98
CA LEU A 147 2.90 -1.34 -7.98
C LEU A 147 3.14 -2.82 -8.24
N THR A 148 4.41 -3.18 -8.39
CA THR A 148 4.85 -4.55 -8.66
C THR A 148 5.68 -5.05 -7.50
N ILE A 149 5.31 -6.21 -6.96
CA ILE A 149 6.11 -6.93 -5.97
C ILE A 149 7.40 -7.39 -6.64
N LEU A 150 8.54 -7.16 -5.99
CA LEU A 150 9.83 -7.55 -6.56
C LEU A 150 9.96 -9.08 -6.62
N PRO A 151 10.63 -9.65 -7.64
CA PRO A 151 10.79 -11.09 -7.77
C PRO A 151 11.37 -11.75 -6.51
N GLY A 152 10.70 -12.80 -6.03
CA GLY A 152 11.11 -13.53 -4.81
C GLY A 152 10.85 -12.79 -3.50
N LYS A 153 10.10 -11.68 -3.51
CA LYS A 153 9.78 -10.87 -2.32
C LYS A 153 8.33 -10.97 -1.85
N SER A 154 7.54 -11.89 -2.41
CA SER A 154 6.13 -12.07 -2.07
C SER A 154 5.92 -12.34 -0.57
N ALA A 155 6.77 -13.15 0.07
CA ALA A 155 6.66 -13.44 1.51
C ALA A 155 6.90 -12.19 2.39
N GLN A 156 7.89 -11.37 2.04
CA GLN A 156 8.17 -10.11 2.75
C GLN A 156 7.05 -9.09 2.51
N PHE A 157 6.52 -9.02 1.29
CA PHE A 157 5.39 -8.16 0.98
C PHE A 157 4.11 -8.59 1.72
N VAL A 158 3.83 -9.89 1.83
CA VAL A 158 2.77 -10.42 2.69
C VAL A 158 2.98 -9.98 4.14
N ALA A 159 4.18 -10.13 4.69
CA ALA A 159 4.46 -9.67 6.06
C ALA A 159 4.23 -8.16 6.24
N PHE A 160 4.57 -7.35 5.23
CA PHE A 160 4.27 -5.92 5.20
C PHE A 160 2.75 -5.65 5.19
N MET A 161 1.98 -6.37 4.37
CA MET A 161 0.51 -6.26 4.34
C MET A 161 -0.13 -6.71 5.65
N VAL A 162 0.37 -7.76 6.30
CA VAL A 162 -0.05 -8.17 7.65
C VAL A 162 0.13 -7.01 8.63
N LYS A 163 1.31 -6.36 8.64
CA LYS A 163 1.54 -5.19 9.50
C LYS A 163 0.52 -4.08 9.22
N LEU A 164 0.24 -3.78 7.95
CA LEU A 164 -0.75 -2.75 7.59
C LEU A 164 -2.16 -3.10 8.07
N LEU A 165 -2.56 -4.37 8.02
CA LEU A 165 -3.87 -4.83 8.47
C LEU A 165 -3.98 -4.85 10.00
N THR A 166 -2.92 -5.25 10.71
CA THR A 166 -3.02 -5.56 12.14
C THR A 166 -2.48 -4.46 13.07
N GLN A 167 -1.58 -3.59 12.60
CA GLN A 167 -0.93 -2.58 13.46
C GLN A 167 -1.60 -1.20 13.32
N VAL A 168 -1.47 -0.38 14.36
CA VAL A 168 -1.94 1.02 14.38
C VAL A 168 -1.11 1.90 13.45
N SER A 169 0.21 1.68 13.40
CA SER A 169 1.16 2.44 12.60
C SER A 169 2.24 1.52 12.07
N VAL A 170 2.57 1.66 10.79
CA VAL A 170 3.60 0.88 10.11
C VAL A 170 4.66 1.83 9.56
N GLU A 171 5.89 1.62 10.01
CA GLU A 171 7.06 2.35 9.53
C GLU A 171 7.79 1.56 8.44
N PHE A 172 8.15 2.24 7.36
CA PHE A 172 8.94 1.70 6.25
C PHE A 172 9.66 2.85 5.55
N ARG A 173 10.43 2.56 4.50
CA ARG A 173 11.14 3.58 3.72
C ARG A 173 10.68 3.58 2.28
N LEU A 174 10.59 4.77 1.71
CA LEU A 174 10.55 4.95 0.26
C LEU A 174 11.91 5.41 -0.22
N LYS A 175 12.40 4.81 -1.30
CA LYS A 175 13.64 5.23 -1.96
C LYS A 175 13.51 5.13 -3.46
N GLY A 176 14.34 5.87 -4.18
CA GLY A 176 14.38 5.80 -5.63
C GLY A 176 14.76 7.13 -6.24
N TYR A 177 14.11 7.50 -7.34
CA TYR A 177 14.47 8.65 -8.14
C TYR A 177 13.29 9.55 -8.44
N VAL A 178 13.53 10.86 -8.49
CA VAL A 178 12.57 11.85 -8.95
C VAL A 178 13.10 12.49 -10.24
N ASN A 179 12.22 12.61 -11.24
CA ASN A 179 12.42 13.51 -12.36
C ASN A 179 11.52 14.71 -12.16
N SER A 180 12.06 15.93 -12.29
CA SER A 180 11.30 17.16 -12.06
C SER A 180 11.65 18.24 -13.06
N THR A 181 10.67 19.09 -13.33
CA THR A 181 10.86 20.32 -14.11
C THR A 181 10.72 21.52 -13.18
N ILE A 182 11.73 22.38 -13.15
CA ILE A 182 11.74 23.61 -12.36
C ILE A 182 11.53 24.79 -13.30
N SER A 183 10.66 25.73 -12.91
CA SER A 183 10.58 27.04 -13.58
C SER A 183 11.42 28.06 -12.83
N TYR A 184 12.19 28.85 -13.57
CA TYR A 184 13.02 29.92 -13.02
C TYR A 184 13.03 31.13 -13.95
N THR A 185 13.31 32.30 -13.38
CA THR A 185 13.53 33.53 -14.14
C THR A 185 15.02 33.75 -14.25
N ASP A 186 15.55 33.84 -15.46
CA ASP A 186 16.96 34.13 -15.68
C ASP A 186 17.32 35.60 -15.34
N PHE A 187 18.60 35.93 -15.40
CA PHE A 187 19.09 37.28 -15.11
C PHE A 187 18.59 38.36 -16.11
N LEU A 188 17.98 37.95 -17.22
CA LEU A 188 17.35 38.82 -18.22
C LEU A 188 15.85 38.99 -17.96
N GLY A 189 15.31 38.43 -16.89
CA GLY A 189 13.87 38.48 -16.60
C GLY A 189 13.04 37.51 -17.44
N THR A 190 13.67 36.58 -18.16
CA THR A 190 12.96 35.61 -19.02
C THR A 190 12.64 34.34 -18.23
N SER A 191 11.39 33.90 -18.27
CA SER A 191 10.98 32.63 -17.67
C SER A 191 11.51 31.46 -18.50
N ARG A 192 12.17 30.51 -17.83
CA ARG A 192 12.77 29.30 -18.40
C ARG A 192 12.41 28.08 -17.57
N THR A 193 12.61 26.91 -18.16
CA THR A 193 12.43 25.62 -17.50
C THR A 193 13.74 24.85 -17.50
N LEU A 194 13.97 24.08 -16.45
CA LEU A 194 15.11 23.18 -16.32
C LEU A 194 14.60 21.79 -15.90
N ASP A 195 14.87 20.79 -16.74
CA ASP A 195 14.58 19.40 -16.41
C ASP A 195 15.74 18.79 -15.63
N ILE A 196 15.42 18.18 -14.50
CA ILE A 196 16.36 17.56 -13.59
C ILE A 196 15.92 16.13 -13.37
N ASN A 197 16.70 15.21 -13.93
CA ASN A 197 16.37 13.79 -13.94
C ASN A 197 17.20 13.03 -12.90
N TYR A 198 16.61 11.94 -12.40
CA TYR A 198 17.25 11.00 -11.48
C TYR A 198 17.74 11.61 -10.16
N ILE A 199 16.97 12.52 -9.55
CA ILE A 199 17.26 13.01 -8.20
C ILE A 199 17.03 11.87 -7.22
N GLY A 200 18.09 11.33 -6.63
CA GLY A 200 18.04 10.24 -5.67
C GLY A 200 17.43 10.68 -4.34
N TYR A 201 16.57 9.85 -3.75
CA TYR A 201 16.03 10.09 -2.42
C TYR A 201 15.85 8.81 -1.61
N SER A 202 15.86 8.96 -0.28
CA SER A 202 15.42 7.93 0.64
C SER A 202 14.82 8.55 1.90
N SER A 203 13.55 8.26 2.18
CA SER A 203 12.82 8.86 3.30
C SER A 203 12.05 7.81 4.10
N PRO A 204 12.11 7.83 5.44
CA PRO A 204 11.22 7.03 6.27
C PRO A 204 9.78 7.59 6.20
N ILE A 205 8.80 6.69 6.25
CA ILE A 205 7.38 7.00 6.25
C ILE A 205 6.70 6.18 7.34
N ALA A 206 5.74 6.78 8.02
CA ALA A 206 4.79 6.10 8.87
C ALA A 206 3.38 6.18 8.24
N LEU A 207 2.75 5.02 8.04
CA LEU A 207 1.35 4.95 7.64
C LEU A 207 0.50 4.47 8.81
N ARG A 208 -0.64 5.13 9.07
CA ARG A 208 -1.66 4.57 9.95
C ARG A 208 -2.23 3.30 9.32
N GLY A 209 -2.16 2.18 10.02
CA GLY A 209 -2.73 0.90 9.59
C GLY A 209 -4.19 0.73 10.01
N PHE A 210 -4.77 -0.43 9.70
CA PHE A 210 -6.17 -0.75 9.97
C PHE A 210 -6.43 -1.16 11.44
N ASN A 211 -5.38 -1.43 12.22
CA ASN A 211 -5.47 -1.82 13.63
C ASN A 211 -6.44 -3.00 13.87
N SER A 212 -6.44 -3.99 12.99
CA SER A 212 -7.34 -5.16 13.05
C SER A 212 -8.84 -4.80 13.08
N PHE A 213 -9.23 -3.67 12.47
CA PHE A 213 -10.64 -3.23 12.36
C PHE A 213 -11.35 -3.21 13.73
N PRO A 214 -10.92 -2.33 14.67
CA PRO A 214 -11.34 -2.39 16.07
C PRO A 214 -12.83 -2.09 16.28
N THR A 215 -13.53 -1.61 15.26
CA THR A 215 -14.95 -1.27 15.34
C THR A 215 -15.67 -1.79 14.11
N VAL A 216 -16.32 -2.93 14.29
CA VAL A 216 -17.27 -3.48 13.33
C VAL A 216 -18.60 -3.66 14.05
N THR A 217 -19.64 -3.01 13.54
CA THR A 217 -20.96 -3.00 14.17
C THR A 217 -21.99 -3.59 13.23
N PHE A 218 -22.82 -4.48 13.75
CA PHE A 218 -24.03 -4.92 13.08
C PHE A 218 -25.01 -3.75 12.92
N VAL A 219 -25.57 -3.56 11.72
CA VAL A 219 -26.53 -2.48 11.43
C VAL A 219 -27.93 -3.04 11.27
N SER A 220 -28.11 -4.01 10.36
CA SER A 220 -29.42 -4.62 10.10
C SER A 220 -29.31 -6.05 9.58
N GLN A 221 -30.37 -6.82 9.83
CA GLN A 221 -30.68 -8.05 9.11
C GLN A 221 -31.58 -7.67 7.94
N ASP A 222 -31.11 -7.90 6.71
CA ASP A 222 -31.81 -7.47 5.50
C ASP A 222 -32.64 -8.60 4.90
N ASP A 223 -32.13 -9.83 4.94
CA ASP A 223 -32.83 -11.03 4.47
C ASP A 223 -32.36 -12.28 5.21
N LEU A 224 -33.24 -13.29 5.29
CA LEU A 224 -32.95 -14.58 5.88
C LEU A 224 -33.74 -15.68 5.16
N VAL A 225 -33.02 -16.56 4.47
CA VAL A 225 -33.60 -17.69 3.77
C VAL A 225 -32.97 -19.00 4.23
N LYS A 226 -33.71 -20.10 4.12
CA LYS A 226 -33.20 -21.45 4.32
C LYS A 226 -33.02 -22.12 2.96
N ASP A 227 -31.82 -22.61 2.68
CA ASP A 227 -31.52 -23.27 1.42
C ASP A 227 -32.02 -24.73 1.39
N GLU A 228 -31.91 -25.37 0.22
CA GLU A 228 -32.33 -26.76 0.01
C GLU A 228 -31.51 -27.77 0.84
N MET A 229 -30.29 -27.39 1.23
CA MET A 229 -29.41 -28.19 2.08
C MET A 229 -29.69 -27.99 3.59
N GLY A 230 -30.65 -27.12 3.92
CA GLY A 230 -31.03 -26.79 5.29
C GLY A 230 -30.10 -25.79 6.00
N GLN A 231 -29.18 -25.14 5.28
CA GLN A 231 -28.37 -24.03 5.78
C GLN A 231 -29.18 -22.73 5.75
N TYR A 232 -28.84 -21.81 6.65
CA TYR A 232 -29.44 -20.48 6.67
C TYR A 232 -28.51 -19.51 5.97
N ILE A 233 -29.03 -18.81 4.97
CA ILE A 233 -28.34 -17.75 4.26
C ILE A 233 -28.93 -16.44 4.77
N LEU A 234 -28.10 -15.68 5.49
CA LEU A 234 -28.44 -14.42 6.11
C LEU A 234 -27.74 -13.30 5.34
N THR A 235 -28.50 -12.29 4.90
CA THR A 235 -27.93 -11.06 4.35
C THR A 235 -27.97 -9.99 5.44
N VAL A 236 -26.82 -9.42 5.76
CA VAL A 236 -26.68 -8.42 6.83
C VAL A 236 -25.97 -7.18 6.31
N THR A 237 -26.34 -6.04 6.85
CA THR A 237 -25.58 -4.81 6.72
C THR A 237 -24.73 -4.60 7.96
N VAL A 238 -23.45 -4.31 7.77
CA VAL A 238 -22.50 -4.00 8.84
C VAL A 238 -21.79 -2.68 8.54
N ASN A 239 -21.40 -1.95 9.59
CA ASN A 239 -20.49 -0.82 9.48
C ASN A 239 -19.09 -1.28 9.90
N ILE A 240 -18.11 -1.10 9.01
CA ILE A 240 -16.69 -1.33 9.30
C ILE A 240 -15.99 0.03 9.38
N VAL A 241 -15.53 0.41 10.57
CA VAL A 241 -14.77 1.64 10.73
C VAL A 241 -13.31 1.40 10.35
N ASN A 242 -12.82 2.14 9.37
CA ASN A 242 -11.43 2.13 8.94
C ASN A 242 -10.68 3.31 9.60
N PRO A 243 -9.85 3.07 10.64
CA PRO A 243 -9.10 4.13 11.32
C PRO A 243 -7.83 4.56 10.57
N SER A 244 -7.49 3.88 9.48
CA SER A 244 -6.25 4.09 8.74
C SER A 244 -6.29 5.39 7.92
N GLN A 245 -5.22 5.67 7.18
CA GLN A 245 -5.23 6.64 6.08
C GLN A 245 -5.21 5.93 4.71
N LEU A 246 -5.62 4.66 4.70
CA LEU A 246 -5.58 3.79 3.53
C LEU A 246 -7.01 3.62 3.00
N VAL A 247 -7.13 3.69 1.68
CA VAL A 247 -8.29 3.16 0.97
C VAL A 247 -7.87 1.82 0.39
N LEU A 248 -8.53 0.73 0.77
CA LEU A 248 -8.14 -0.61 0.34
C LEU A 248 -9.30 -1.27 -0.41
N ASN A 249 -9.09 -1.53 -1.70
CA ASN A 249 -10.00 -2.35 -2.49
C ASN A 249 -9.50 -3.80 -2.50
N MET A 250 -10.25 -4.65 -1.80
CA MET A 250 -9.93 -6.06 -1.55
C MET A 250 -10.67 -7.02 -2.49
N GLY A 251 -11.71 -6.54 -3.17
CA GLY A 251 -12.58 -7.40 -3.97
C GLY A 251 -13.42 -8.32 -3.08
N ASP A 252 -13.70 -9.52 -3.57
CA ASP A 252 -14.48 -10.50 -2.80
C ASP A 252 -13.62 -11.08 -1.68
N ILE A 253 -14.13 -11.01 -0.45
CA ILE A 253 -13.45 -11.56 0.72
C ILE A 253 -14.37 -12.45 1.55
N SER A 254 -13.79 -13.46 2.19
CA SER A 254 -14.50 -14.41 3.05
C SER A 254 -13.80 -14.59 4.40
N PHE A 255 -14.57 -14.78 5.45
CA PHE A 255 -14.10 -15.09 6.79
C PHE A 255 -14.82 -16.31 7.34
N ASN A 256 -14.13 -17.09 8.16
CA ASN A 256 -14.79 -18.04 9.03
C ASN A 256 -15.40 -17.28 10.20
N ALA A 257 -16.70 -17.44 10.44
CA ALA A 257 -17.33 -17.00 11.67
C ALA A 257 -17.08 -18.06 12.74
N VAL A 258 -16.51 -17.66 13.87
CA VAL A 258 -16.32 -18.53 15.05
C VAL A 258 -16.85 -17.84 16.30
N ASN A 259 -17.28 -18.61 17.30
CA ASN A 259 -17.66 -18.07 18.59
C ASN A 259 -16.43 -17.90 19.52
N LYS A 260 -16.64 -17.43 20.75
CA LYS A 260 -15.57 -17.22 21.74
C LYS A 260 -14.81 -18.50 22.11
N GLU A 261 -15.45 -19.66 22.01
CA GLU A 261 -14.81 -20.96 22.23
C GLU A 261 -14.08 -21.50 20.99
N GLY A 262 -14.06 -20.75 19.88
CA GLY A 262 -13.44 -21.15 18.62
C GLY A 262 -14.26 -22.16 17.80
N LYS A 263 -15.52 -22.41 18.17
CA LYS A 263 -16.44 -23.27 17.41
C LYS A 263 -16.89 -22.55 16.15
N ALA A 264 -16.86 -23.24 15.02
CA ALA A 264 -17.36 -22.73 13.75
C ALA A 264 -18.85 -22.40 13.82
N MET A 265 -19.17 -21.17 13.46
CA MET A 265 -20.52 -20.61 13.39
C MET A 265 -20.99 -20.42 11.95
N GLY A 266 -20.10 -20.40 10.97
CA GLY A 266 -20.47 -20.23 9.56
C GLY A 266 -19.35 -19.59 8.73
N VAL A 267 -19.73 -19.10 7.56
CA VAL A 267 -18.84 -18.35 6.66
C VAL A 267 -19.50 -17.02 6.31
N VAL A 268 -18.74 -15.94 6.43
CA VAL A 268 -19.17 -14.57 6.09
C VAL A 268 -18.46 -14.17 4.81
N THR A 269 -19.20 -13.68 3.82
CA THR A 269 -18.67 -13.24 2.54
C THR A 269 -19.06 -11.80 2.26
N PHE A 270 -18.10 -10.97 1.89
CA PHE A 270 -18.31 -9.62 1.36
C PHE A 270 -17.99 -9.63 -0.12
N LYS A 271 -18.90 -9.10 -0.95
CA LYS A 271 -18.66 -8.94 -2.38
C LYS A 271 -18.10 -7.54 -2.67
N GLY A 272 -17.02 -7.48 -3.44
CA GLY A 272 -16.41 -6.22 -3.89
C GLY A 272 -16.04 -5.27 -2.74
N LEU A 273 -15.52 -5.79 -1.64
CA LEU A 273 -15.23 -4.98 -0.46
C LEU A 273 -14.15 -3.94 -0.76
N LYS A 274 -14.54 -2.67 -0.62
CA LYS A 274 -13.65 -1.52 -0.64
C LYS A 274 -13.84 -0.74 0.64
N LEU A 275 -12.77 -0.59 1.40
CA LEU A 275 -12.76 0.18 2.63
C LEU A 275 -12.17 1.57 2.37
N VAL A 276 -12.98 2.60 2.49
CA VAL A 276 -12.55 4.00 2.54
C VAL A 276 -12.25 4.41 3.98
N MET A 277 -11.58 5.54 4.19
CA MET A 277 -11.32 6.06 5.54
C MET A 277 -12.63 6.39 6.27
N GLY A 278 -12.73 6.05 7.56
CA GLY A 278 -13.95 6.27 8.36
C GLY A 278 -14.97 5.13 8.23
N ASP A 279 -16.25 5.46 8.27
CA ASP A 279 -17.36 4.50 8.23
C ASP A 279 -17.54 3.85 6.85
N ASN A 280 -17.78 2.54 6.83
CA ASN A 280 -18.07 1.76 5.63
C ASN A 280 -19.30 0.89 5.86
N ILE A 281 -20.44 1.32 5.33
CA ILE A 281 -21.68 0.55 5.36
C ILE A 281 -21.65 -0.46 4.21
N VAL A 282 -21.52 -1.74 4.54
CA VAL A 282 -21.33 -2.82 3.57
C VAL A 282 -22.26 -3.99 3.86
N VAL A 283 -22.67 -4.68 2.79
CA VAL A 283 -23.52 -5.86 2.86
C VAL A 283 -22.65 -7.12 2.87
N ALA A 284 -22.95 -8.03 3.79
CA ALA A 284 -22.34 -9.34 3.89
C ALA A 284 -23.39 -10.45 3.73
N THR A 285 -22.99 -11.55 3.12
CA THR A 285 -23.76 -12.80 3.11
C THR A 285 -23.14 -13.76 4.10
N VAL A 286 -23.94 -14.27 5.03
CA VAL A 286 -23.53 -15.22 6.05
C VAL A 286 -24.23 -16.55 5.83
N VAL A 287 -23.45 -17.63 5.72
CA VAL A 287 -23.97 -18.99 5.64
C VAL A 287 -23.81 -19.63 7.02
N LEU A 288 -24.93 -19.96 7.67
CA LEU A 288 -25.02 -20.48 9.01
C LEU A 288 -25.58 -21.92 9.02
N PRO A 289 -24.94 -22.89 9.71
CA PRO A 289 -25.58 -24.14 10.04
C PRO A 289 -26.69 -23.94 11.09
N GLN A 290 -27.65 -24.87 11.16
CA GLN A 290 -28.79 -24.83 12.10
C GLN A 290 -28.37 -24.48 13.54
N GLY A 291 -27.37 -25.16 14.09
CA GLY A 291 -26.94 -24.93 15.47
C GLY A 291 -26.35 -23.55 15.73
N ALA A 292 -25.79 -22.87 14.72
CA ALA A 292 -25.32 -21.49 14.85
C ALA A 292 -26.48 -20.51 14.78
N TYR A 293 -27.44 -20.75 13.87
CA TYR A 293 -28.67 -19.98 13.76
C TYR A 293 -29.49 -20.01 15.07
N ASP A 294 -29.62 -21.19 15.69
CA ASP A 294 -30.35 -21.34 16.95
C ASP A 294 -29.72 -20.50 18.07
N VAL A 295 -28.39 -20.45 18.16
CA VAL A 295 -27.68 -19.61 19.14
C VAL A 295 -27.98 -18.12 18.90
N LEU A 296 -27.87 -17.67 17.65
CA LEU A 296 -28.04 -16.26 17.29
C LEU A 296 -29.50 -15.79 17.41
N THR A 297 -30.48 -16.65 17.19
CA THR A 297 -31.90 -16.31 17.33
C THR A 297 -32.39 -16.32 18.77
N VAL A 298 -31.74 -17.04 19.70
CA VAL A 298 -32.15 -17.04 21.11
C VAL A 298 -31.58 -15.83 21.84
N ASN A 299 -30.26 -15.59 21.75
CA ASN A 299 -29.56 -14.61 22.60
C ASN A 299 -28.73 -13.57 21.84
N GLY A 300 -28.52 -13.74 20.52
CA GLY A 300 -27.39 -13.08 19.85
C GLY A 300 -26.05 -13.64 20.34
N ALA A 301 -24.93 -13.12 19.81
CA ALA A 301 -23.59 -13.52 20.24
C ALA A 301 -22.52 -12.54 19.75
N THR A 302 -21.36 -12.52 20.43
CA THR A 302 -20.12 -12.03 19.80
C THR A 302 -19.57 -13.13 18.89
N ILE A 303 -19.38 -12.80 17.62
CA ILE A 303 -18.77 -13.66 16.61
C ILE A 303 -17.42 -13.06 16.23
N THR A 304 -16.38 -13.87 16.17
CA THR A 304 -15.09 -13.50 15.60
C THR A 304 -15.07 -13.88 14.13
N PHE A 305 -14.86 -12.91 13.25
CA PHE A 305 -14.50 -13.13 11.86
C PHE A 305 -13.01 -13.43 11.79
N ALA A 306 -12.66 -14.69 11.51
CA ALA A 306 -11.31 -15.17 11.39
C ALA A 306 -10.95 -15.38 9.91
N GLY A 307 -9.87 -14.76 9.46
CA GLY A 307 -9.34 -15.01 8.13
C GLY A 307 -8.75 -16.42 7.99
N PHE A 308 -8.52 -16.83 6.75
CA PHE A 308 -7.95 -18.13 6.40
C PHE A 308 -7.32 -18.05 5.00
N THR A 309 -6.59 -19.09 4.57
CA THR A 309 -5.87 -19.12 3.28
C THR A 309 -6.76 -18.93 2.04
N GLY A 310 -8.08 -19.11 2.17
CA GLY A 310 -9.06 -18.88 1.11
C GLY A 310 -9.88 -17.58 1.28
N SER A 311 -9.45 -16.68 2.17
CA SER A 311 -10.18 -15.44 2.45
C SER A 311 -10.27 -14.47 1.27
N SER A 312 -9.46 -14.63 0.23
CA SER A 312 -9.51 -13.81 -0.99
C SER A 312 -9.06 -14.65 -2.18
N THR A 313 -9.49 -14.25 -3.38
CA THR A 313 -8.94 -14.79 -4.63
C THR A 313 -7.54 -14.27 -4.92
N ASN A 314 -7.15 -13.13 -4.33
CA ASN A 314 -5.77 -12.64 -4.39
C ASN A 314 -4.93 -13.37 -3.31
N PRO A 315 -3.94 -14.21 -3.68
CA PRO A 315 -3.16 -15.00 -2.73
C PRO A 315 -2.31 -14.16 -1.77
N ILE A 316 -1.86 -12.96 -2.17
CA ILE A 316 -1.13 -12.06 -1.26
C ILE A 316 -2.07 -11.59 -0.16
N LEU A 317 -3.28 -11.17 -0.53
CA LEU A 317 -4.29 -10.72 0.43
C LEU A 317 -4.77 -11.87 1.30
N ALA A 318 -5.07 -13.03 0.71
CA ALA A 318 -5.53 -14.21 1.44
C ALA A 318 -4.53 -14.66 2.50
N GLU A 319 -3.24 -14.73 2.15
CA GLU A 319 -2.17 -15.05 3.09
C GLU A 319 -2.00 -13.96 4.17
N SER A 320 -2.17 -12.69 3.81
CA SER A 320 -2.06 -11.56 4.76
C SER A 320 -3.23 -11.50 5.75
N MET A 321 -4.39 -12.04 5.38
CA MET A 321 -5.59 -12.04 6.21
C MET A 321 -5.70 -13.28 7.11
N LYS A 322 -4.89 -14.33 6.92
CA LYS A 322 -5.08 -15.62 7.61
C LYS A 322 -5.10 -15.53 9.14
N ASP A 323 -4.38 -14.56 9.70
CA ASP A 323 -4.27 -14.34 11.15
C ASP A 323 -5.15 -13.20 11.65
N LEU A 324 -5.86 -12.52 10.74
CA LEU A 324 -6.76 -11.43 11.06
C LEU A 324 -7.98 -11.97 11.81
N LYS A 325 -8.29 -11.33 12.94
CA LYS A 325 -9.46 -11.61 13.77
C LYS A 325 -10.17 -10.31 14.06
N VAL A 326 -11.48 -10.29 13.83
CA VAL A 326 -12.33 -9.14 14.07
C VAL A 326 -13.56 -9.58 14.82
N ASP A 327 -13.80 -9.02 16.00
CA ASP A 327 -14.99 -9.34 16.79
C ASP A 327 -16.16 -8.46 16.36
N VAL A 328 -17.32 -9.07 16.20
CA VAL A 328 -18.58 -8.41 15.86
C VAL A 328 -19.64 -8.85 16.85
N GLU A 329 -20.29 -7.89 17.49
CA GLU A 329 -21.47 -8.14 18.29
C GLU A 329 -22.69 -8.27 17.38
N VAL A 330 -23.24 -9.48 17.29
CA VAL A 330 -24.44 -9.78 16.52
C VAL A 330 -25.63 -9.80 17.48
N PRO A 331 -26.63 -8.92 17.30
CA PRO A 331 -27.81 -8.93 18.14
C PRO A 331 -28.62 -10.21 17.90
N LYS A 332 -29.65 -10.40 18.73
CA LYS A 332 -30.62 -11.46 18.53
C LYS A 332 -31.24 -11.35 17.12
N LEU A 333 -31.09 -12.38 16.30
CA LEU A 333 -31.64 -12.41 14.95
C LEU A 333 -33.15 -12.56 14.95
N GLU A 334 -33.81 -11.93 13.98
CA GLU A 334 -35.23 -12.13 13.74
C GLU A 334 -35.45 -13.47 13.05
N SER A 335 -36.36 -14.29 13.58
CA SER A 335 -36.71 -15.56 12.97
C SER A 335 -37.41 -15.33 11.63
N ILE A 336 -37.24 -16.27 10.70
CA ILE A 336 -38.04 -16.33 9.47
C ILE A 336 -39.52 -16.23 9.86
N SER A 337 -40.17 -15.12 9.49
CA SER A 337 -41.62 -15.04 9.62
C SER A 337 -42.19 -16.07 8.64
N ASN A 338 -42.74 -17.17 9.15
CA ASN A 338 -43.55 -18.03 8.30
C ASN A 338 -44.68 -17.13 7.78
N PRO A 339 -44.86 -16.99 6.45
CA PRO A 339 -46.05 -16.32 5.95
C PRO A 339 -47.25 -17.01 6.59
N ALA A 340 -48.15 -16.22 7.19
CA ALA A 340 -49.35 -16.76 7.80
C ALA A 340 -50.00 -17.73 6.81
N PRO A 341 -50.37 -18.95 7.22
CA PRO A 341 -51.02 -19.89 6.32
C PRO A 341 -52.23 -19.18 5.70
N PRO A 342 -52.46 -19.34 4.38
CA PRO A 342 -53.58 -18.69 3.73
C PRO A 342 -54.85 -19.03 4.51
N LEU A 343 -55.61 -17.99 4.86
CA LEU A 343 -56.93 -18.14 5.48
C LEU A 343 -57.80 -18.92 4.48
N ASN A 344 -58.00 -20.21 4.76
CA ASN A 344 -58.99 -21.05 4.10
C ASN A 344 -60.39 -20.69 4.62
#